data_AF-A0AB40C7K6-F1
#
_entry.id   AF-A0AB40C7K6-F1
#
_cell.length_a   1.000
_cell.length_b   1.000
_cell.length_c   1.000
_cell.angle_alpha   90.00
_cell.angle_beta   90.00
_cell.angle_gamma   90.00
#
_symmetry.space_group_name_H-M   'P 1'
#
loop_
_entity.id
_entity.type
_entity.pdbx_description
1 polymer ?
#
loop_
_entity_poly.entity_id
_entity_poly.type
_entity_poly.pdbx_seq_one_letter_code
_entity_poly.pdbx_strand_id
1 'polypeptide(L)'
;MSSSAAIVESDTTPPAPTARTTTPVPVFIPSTVTLTTTSVPHLIRTTPATIPPIIATSPSTMFAPSEGASTGDGGSSRRFRIYVLSDRFVPHGYAIYKFITDKMKERQYKEGYTWSKIDKHTHDFYWREFKKHYYWPIEEENAIKAIWEKVYRGYYSRNLCRWHNSYKKTGKKPVWIENEIWNKWLEHWNTEEFKHKSKQASINRCSETGGNGGGVSRHLGGSKSFVEHAMDLSKTLQRTHIAFDIFYKTHVNKEGKGVDSRAHDAMQKMVETASQTLSDGSQSSPLDMDAIYLEAFGGEKKKRVYGLGSHALSLYQESLCSGATSASPPPSASMVFPEIVSKLEGTKKKMTYLEKQNQSLLQQNQKMMR
;
A
#
# COMPACT_ATOMS: atom_id res chain seq x y z
N MET A 1 -45.73 -56.94 -4.30
CA MET A 1 -45.74 -57.50 -2.93
C MET A 1 -44.34 -57.32 -2.36
N SER A 2 -44.30 -56.85 -1.12
CA SER A 2 -43.16 -56.30 -0.38
C SER A 2 -41.84 -57.06 -0.47
N SER A 3 -40.73 -56.32 -0.44
CA SER A 3 -39.66 -56.63 0.52
C SER A 3 -38.81 -55.41 0.84
N SER A 4 -38.81 -55.09 2.14
CA SER A 4 -37.97 -54.12 2.83
C SER A 4 -36.48 -54.41 2.65
N ALA A 5 -35.68 -53.35 2.53
CA ALA A 5 -34.25 -53.39 2.80
C ALA A 5 -33.97 -52.48 4.00
N ALA A 6 -33.48 -53.09 5.08
CA ALA A 6 -33.08 -52.46 6.32
C ALA A 6 -31.81 -51.63 6.12
N ILE A 7 -31.78 -50.42 6.69
CA ILE A 7 -30.60 -49.57 6.80
C ILE A 7 -29.91 -49.95 8.12
N VAL A 8 -28.67 -50.45 8.01
CA VAL A 8 -27.78 -50.73 9.14
C VAL A 8 -27.07 -49.43 9.52
N GLU A 9 -27.34 -48.93 10.71
CA GLU A 9 -26.57 -47.87 11.37
C GLU A 9 -25.16 -48.40 11.70
N SER A 10 -24.12 -47.66 11.33
CA SER A 10 -22.76 -47.85 11.83
C SER A 10 -22.36 -46.61 12.62
N ASP A 11 -22.40 -46.77 13.93
CA ASP A 11 -21.95 -45.87 14.96
C ASP A 11 -20.41 -45.79 14.92
N THR A 12 -19.83 -44.60 14.81
CA THR A 12 -18.38 -44.40 14.93
C THR A 12 -18.11 -43.14 15.74
N THR A 13 -18.01 -43.36 17.05
CA THR A 13 -17.50 -42.43 18.05
C THR A 13 -16.06 -41.99 17.74
N PRO A 14 -15.72 -40.68 17.83
CA PRO A 14 -14.33 -40.22 17.70
C PRO A 14 -13.55 -40.35 19.02
N PRO A 15 -12.24 -40.67 19.01
CA PRO A 15 -11.44 -40.78 20.23
C PRO A 15 -10.99 -39.42 20.79
N ALA A 16 -10.87 -39.39 22.12
CA ALA A 16 -10.52 -38.24 22.94
C ALA A 16 -9.07 -37.72 22.75
N PRO A 17 -8.79 -36.42 23.03
CA PRO A 17 -7.46 -35.83 22.85
C PRO A 17 -6.54 -36.09 24.06
N THR A 18 -5.37 -36.68 23.78
CA THR A 18 -4.29 -36.89 24.75
C THR A 18 -3.59 -35.57 25.10
N ALA A 19 -3.54 -35.24 26.40
CA ALA A 19 -2.80 -34.12 26.97
C ALA A 19 -1.29 -34.27 26.74
N ARG A 20 -0.61 -33.18 26.37
CA ARG A 20 0.86 -33.10 26.38
C ARG A 20 1.32 -31.97 27.30
N THR A 21 2.03 -32.41 28.32
CA THR A 21 2.62 -31.68 29.46
C THR A 21 3.61 -30.60 29.02
N THR A 22 3.46 -29.44 29.63
CA THR A 22 4.38 -28.29 29.64
C THR A 22 5.66 -28.56 30.44
N THR A 23 6.81 -28.21 29.89
CA THR A 23 8.03 -27.89 30.66
C THR A 23 8.71 -26.64 30.07
N PRO A 24 9.31 -25.78 30.92
CA PRO A 24 9.70 -24.41 30.55
C PRO A 24 11.12 -24.33 29.97
N VAL A 25 11.33 -23.42 29.02
CA VAL A 25 12.63 -23.09 28.43
C VAL A 25 13.19 -21.84 29.14
N PRO A 26 14.46 -21.82 29.57
CA PRO A 26 15.01 -20.76 30.43
C PRO A 26 15.24 -19.44 29.69
N VAL A 27 14.97 -18.35 30.40
CA VAL A 27 15.21 -16.96 30.03
C VAL A 27 16.72 -16.66 30.12
N PHE A 28 17.32 -16.21 29.02
CA PHE A 28 18.71 -15.73 29.00
C PHE A 28 18.72 -14.20 29.07
N ILE A 29 19.35 -13.67 30.11
CA ILE A 29 19.57 -12.24 30.39
C ILE A 29 20.88 -11.83 29.69
N PRO A 30 20.95 -10.71 28.95
CA PRO A 30 22.21 -10.25 28.39
C PRO A 30 23.06 -9.55 29.46
N SER A 31 24.26 -10.07 29.70
CA SER A 31 25.28 -9.43 30.54
C SER A 31 25.94 -8.25 29.83
N THR A 32 26.08 -7.18 30.60
CA THR A 32 26.86 -5.96 30.39
C THR A 32 28.30 -6.28 29.99
N VAL A 33 28.81 -5.64 28.93
CA VAL A 33 30.25 -5.55 28.66
C VAL A 33 30.66 -4.08 28.61
N THR A 34 31.64 -3.81 29.46
CA THR A 34 32.26 -2.54 29.83
C THR A 34 33.04 -1.92 28.67
N LEU A 35 32.94 -0.59 28.57
CA LEU A 35 33.74 0.25 27.68
C LEU A 35 35.21 0.27 28.11
N THR A 36 36.13 0.01 27.18
CA THR A 36 37.53 0.40 27.31
C THR A 36 37.96 1.25 26.12
N THR A 37 38.44 2.43 26.49
CA THR A 37 39.05 3.51 25.73
C THR A 37 40.29 3.07 24.95
N THR A 38 40.45 3.52 23.70
CA THR A 38 41.78 3.69 23.10
C THR A 38 41.80 4.88 22.12
N SER A 39 42.60 5.86 22.55
CA SER A 39 43.29 6.97 21.88
C SER A 39 43.24 7.12 20.36
N VAL A 40 42.91 8.35 19.94
CA VAL A 40 43.11 8.96 18.62
C VAL A 40 44.49 9.62 18.55
N PRO A 41 45.19 9.67 17.41
CA PRO A 41 46.18 10.71 17.17
C PRO A 41 45.63 11.84 16.29
N HIS A 42 46.03 13.02 16.73
CA HIS A 42 45.74 14.38 16.32
C HIS A 42 46.19 14.69 14.89
N LEU A 43 45.37 15.39 14.09
CA LEU A 43 45.85 16.19 12.96
C LEU A 43 44.98 17.45 12.75
N ILE A 44 45.56 18.55 13.21
CA ILE A 44 45.60 19.92 12.65
C ILE A 44 44.27 20.62 12.31
N ARG A 45 43.98 21.59 13.18
CA ARG A 45 43.04 22.70 13.07
C ARG A 45 43.64 23.80 12.19
N THR A 46 42.94 24.20 11.13
CA THR A 46 43.12 25.50 10.48
C THR A 46 41.79 26.25 10.45
N THR A 47 41.79 27.43 11.03
CA THR A 47 40.71 28.42 11.10
C THR A 47 40.41 29.04 9.73
N PRO A 48 39.16 29.40 9.40
CA PRO A 48 38.89 30.36 8.34
C PRO A 48 38.74 31.78 8.90
N ALA A 49 39.29 32.74 8.15
CA ALA A 49 39.28 34.17 8.43
C ALA A 49 37.92 34.83 8.08
N THR A 50 37.59 35.86 8.86
CA THR A 50 36.44 36.75 8.78
C THR A 50 36.69 37.91 7.81
N ILE A 51 35.83 38.14 6.80
CA ILE A 51 35.46 39.48 6.25
C ILE A 51 34.02 39.39 5.62
N PRO A 52 33.30 40.51 5.30
CA PRO A 52 31.99 40.91 5.85
C PRO A 52 30.80 40.70 4.86
N PRO A 53 29.53 40.98 5.24
CA PRO A 53 28.39 40.77 4.35
C PRO A 53 28.19 41.94 3.37
N ILE A 54 28.05 41.63 2.08
CA ILE A 54 27.55 42.54 1.05
C ILE A 54 26.09 42.18 0.73
N ILE A 55 25.27 43.23 0.72
CA ILE A 55 23.84 43.30 0.47
C ILE A 55 23.46 42.67 -0.87
N ALA A 56 22.48 41.77 -0.87
CA ALA A 56 21.69 41.46 -2.07
C ALA A 56 20.24 41.13 -1.66
N THR A 57 19.34 41.89 -2.26
CA THR A 57 17.89 41.99 -2.09
C THR A 57 17.13 40.68 -2.31
N SER A 58 16.21 40.38 -1.39
CA SER A 58 15.17 39.36 -1.52
C SER A 58 14.01 39.81 -2.42
N PRO A 59 13.27 38.87 -3.03
CA PRO A 59 11.85 38.99 -3.27
C PRO A 59 11.06 38.10 -2.29
N SER A 60 10.40 38.77 -1.33
CA SER A 60 9.01 38.58 -0.87
C SER A 60 8.11 37.68 -1.73
N THR A 61 7.10 36.91 -1.28
CA THR A 61 6.44 36.64 0.03
C THR A 61 5.42 35.50 -0.24
N MET A 62 4.77 35.02 0.82
CA MET A 62 3.41 34.44 0.93
C MET A 62 3.38 32.90 1.09
N PHE A 63 2.89 32.28 2.17
CA PHE A 63 2.17 32.74 3.36
C PHE A 63 2.24 31.63 4.43
N ALA A 64 2.64 31.97 5.65
CA ALA A 64 2.47 31.15 6.86
C ALA A 64 1.09 31.44 7.49
N PRO A 65 0.49 30.50 8.27
CA PRO A 65 -0.87 30.67 8.78
C PRO A 65 -0.88 31.60 9.99
N SER A 66 -1.65 32.69 9.89
CA SER A 66 -1.90 33.63 10.99
C SER A 66 -3.07 33.11 11.84
N GLU A 67 -2.81 32.92 13.13
CA GLU A 67 -3.83 32.80 14.17
C GLU A 67 -4.52 34.15 14.36
N GLY A 68 -5.78 34.24 13.92
CA GLY A 68 -6.68 35.34 14.25
C GLY A 68 -7.78 34.84 15.18
N ALA A 69 -7.60 35.00 16.49
CA ALA A 69 -8.71 34.99 17.43
C ALA A 69 -9.46 36.32 17.28
N SER A 70 -10.68 36.27 16.73
CA SER A 70 -11.61 37.39 16.75
C SER A 70 -12.80 37.03 17.61
N THR A 71 -12.91 37.74 18.74
CA THR A 71 -14.08 37.80 19.60
C THR A 71 -15.19 38.56 18.89
N GLY A 72 -16.24 37.83 18.50
CA GLY A 72 -17.50 38.36 18.00
C GLY A 72 -18.59 37.34 18.26
N ASP A 73 -19.49 37.68 19.19
CA ASP A 73 -20.68 36.91 19.57
C ASP A 73 -21.64 36.78 18.38
N GLY A 74 -22.22 35.58 18.21
CA GLY A 74 -23.08 35.22 17.07
C GLY A 74 -22.81 33.84 16.47
N GLY A 75 -22.91 32.76 17.27
CA GLY A 75 -23.35 31.41 16.89
C GLY A 75 -22.90 30.75 15.57
N SER A 76 -21.78 31.14 14.96
CA SER A 76 -21.39 30.60 13.64
C SER A 76 -20.60 29.30 13.80
N SER A 77 -21.22 28.19 13.42
CA SER A 77 -20.61 26.87 13.38
C SER A 77 -19.33 26.91 12.53
N ARG A 78 -18.16 26.76 13.18
CA ARG A 78 -16.85 26.76 12.51
C ARG A 78 -16.80 25.62 11.49
N ARG A 79 -17.05 25.93 10.21
CA ARG A 79 -16.89 24.99 9.09
C ARG A 79 -15.41 24.83 8.74
N PHE A 80 -15.01 23.64 8.34
CA PHE A 80 -13.63 23.33 7.95
C PHE A 80 -13.44 23.38 6.43
N ARG A 81 -12.38 24.06 5.96
CA ARG A 81 -12.07 24.13 4.52
C ARG A 81 -11.55 22.77 4.02
N ILE A 82 -12.06 22.31 2.89
CA ILE A 82 -11.56 21.09 2.22
C ILE A 82 -11.31 21.36 0.73
N TYR A 83 -10.42 20.55 0.16
CA TYR A 83 -10.06 20.53 -1.25
C TYR A 83 -10.04 19.09 -1.76
N VAL A 84 -10.18 18.92 -3.06
CA VAL A 84 -9.94 17.64 -3.75
C VAL A 84 -8.51 17.60 -4.24
N LEU A 85 -7.77 16.55 -3.85
CA LEU A 85 -6.50 16.20 -4.48
C LEU A 85 -6.58 14.75 -4.99
N SER A 86 -6.59 14.62 -6.32
CA SER A 86 -6.85 13.37 -7.04
C SER A 86 -8.20 12.76 -6.66
N ASP A 87 -8.21 11.85 -5.69
CA ASP A 87 -9.36 11.04 -5.28
C ASP A 87 -9.65 11.15 -3.78
N ARG A 88 -9.12 12.18 -3.11
CA ARG A 88 -9.19 12.34 -1.66
C ARG A 88 -9.48 13.77 -1.27
N PHE A 89 -10.10 13.91 -0.11
CA PHE A 89 -10.22 15.19 0.58
C PHE A 89 -8.96 15.49 1.38
N VAL A 90 -8.49 16.73 1.26
CA VAL A 90 -7.35 17.29 1.98
C VAL A 90 -7.73 18.69 2.46
N PRO A 91 -7.28 19.16 3.65
CA PRO A 91 -6.71 18.39 4.75
C PRO A 91 -7.76 17.52 5.47
N HIS A 92 -7.34 16.75 6.47
CA HIS A 92 -8.25 16.05 7.42
C HIS A 92 -8.91 14.73 6.97
N GLY A 93 -8.26 13.89 6.14
CA GLY A 93 -8.81 12.59 5.74
C GLY A 93 -9.31 11.70 6.91
N TYR A 94 -8.60 11.67 8.05
CA TYR A 94 -9.06 10.94 9.24
C TYR A 94 -10.28 11.59 9.91
N ALA A 95 -10.32 12.92 10.01
CA ALA A 95 -11.45 13.61 10.61
C ALA A 95 -12.72 13.42 9.76
N ILE A 96 -12.57 13.43 8.43
CA ILE A 96 -13.66 13.13 7.50
C ILE A 96 -14.15 11.70 7.70
N TYR A 97 -13.24 10.71 7.80
CA TYR A 97 -13.65 9.34 8.12
C TYR A 97 -14.42 9.25 9.44
N LYS A 98 -13.98 9.94 10.49
CA LYS A 98 -14.66 9.99 11.78
C LYS A 98 -16.04 10.65 11.67
N PHE A 99 -16.13 11.81 11.03
CA PHE A 99 -17.38 12.51 10.75
C PHE A 99 -18.39 11.61 10.03
N ILE A 100 -17.96 10.95 8.96
CA ILE A 100 -18.81 10.02 8.19
C ILE A 100 -19.29 8.87 9.07
N THR A 101 -18.38 8.29 9.84
CA THR A 101 -18.70 7.19 10.76
C THR A 101 -19.73 7.63 11.79
N ASP A 102 -19.59 8.83 12.35
CA ASP A 102 -20.50 9.34 13.37
C ASP A 102 -21.87 9.70 12.76
N LYS A 103 -21.92 10.23 11.53
CA LYS A 103 -23.20 10.46 10.83
C LYS A 103 -23.93 9.16 10.44
N MET A 104 -23.20 8.11 10.09
CA MET A 104 -23.78 6.77 9.93
C MET A 104 -24.32 6.19 11.24
N LYS A 105 -23.76 6.56 12.40
CA LYS A 105 -24.29 6.18 13.72
C LYS A 105 -25.51 7.01 14.12
N GLU A 106 -25.61 8.22 13.62
CA GLU A 106 -26.75 9.10 13.91
C GLU A 106 -28.00 8.71 13.12
N ARG A 107 -27.83 8.36 11.83
CA ARG A 107 -28.93 7.93 10.97
C ARG A 107 -28.57 6.64 10.24
N GLN A 108 -29.24 5.55 10.59
CA GLN A 108 -29.19 4.31 9.82
C GLN A 108 -30.39 4.19 8.89
N TYR A 109 -30.22 3.42 7.82
CA TYR A 109 -31.30 3.01 6.96
C TYR A 109 -31.49 1.49 7.06
N LYS A 110 -32.75 1.04 7.20
CA LYS A 110 -33.09 -0.37 7.40
C LYS A 110 -32.54 -1.28 6.30
N GLU A 111 -32.72 -0.89 5.03
CA GLU A 111 -32.16 -1.59 3.87
C GLU A 111 -30.72 -1.14 3.54
N GLY A 112 -30.09 -0.36 4.44
CA GLY A 112 -28.77 0.23 4.29
C GLY A 112 -27.60 -0.74 4.44
N TYR A 113 -27.76 -2.04 4.17
CA TYR A 113 -26.66 -3.02 4.19
C TYR A 113 -25.67 -2.81 3.02
N THR A 114 -25.97 -1.89 2.09
CA THR A 114 -25.05 -1.42 1.04
C THR A 114 -25.35 0.04 0.70
N TRP A 115 -24.33 0.83 0.34
CA TRP A 115 -24.48 2.26 -0.01
C TRP A 115 -25.52 2.52 -1.11
N SER A 116 -25.59 1.66 -2.13
CA SER A 116 -26.55 1.79 -3.23
C SER A 116 -27.99 1.48 -2.85
N LYS A 117 -28.23 0.84 -1.70
CA LYS A 117 -29.58 0.52 -1.22
C LYS A 117 -30.15 1.62 -0.33
N ILE A 118 -29.33 2.57 0.10
CA ILE A 118 -29.77 3.73 0.87
C ILE A 118 -30.71 4.58 0.02
N ASP A 119 -31.81 5.01 0.62
CA ASP A 119 -32.79 5.86 -0.03
C ASP A 119 -32.26 7.30 -0.24
N LYS A 120 -32.90 8.02 -1.16
CA LYS A 120 -32.50 9.39 -1.50
C LYS A 120 -32.52 10.32 -0.28
N HIS A 121 -33.50 10.17 0.61
CA HIS A 121 -33.63 11.04 1.78
C HIS A 121 -32.48 10.85 2.78
N THR A 122 -31.98 9.63 2.97
CA THR A 122 -30.80 9.40 3.82
C THR A 122 -29.51 9.87 3.16
N HIS A 123 -29.35 9.71 1.84
CA HIS A 123 -28.24 10.32 1.10
C HIS A 123 -28.23 11.83 1.23
N ASP A 124 -29.37 12.48 1.01
CA ASP A 124 -29.54 13.93 1.12
C ASP A 124 -29.26 14.41 2.56
N PHE A 125 -29.61 13.62 3.57
CA PHE A 125 -29.24 13.88 4.96
C PHE A 125 -27.71 13.91 5.12
N TYR A 126 -27.00 12.88 4.68
CA TYR A 126 -25.53 12.85 4.79
C TYR A 126 -24.87 14.00 4.05
N TRP A 127 -25.34 14.33 2.85
CA TRP A 127 -24.80 15.42 2.06
C TRP A 127 -25.02 16.78 2.74
N ARG A 128 -26.23 17.02 3.25
CA ARG A 128 -26.56 18.25 3.97
C ARG A 128 -25.72 18.40 5.24
N GLU A 129 -25.54 17.33 6.02
CA GLU A 129 -24.70 17.36 7.21
C GLU A 129 -23.23 17.61 6.86
N PHE A 130 -22.74 17.02 5.76
CA PHE A 130 -21.39 17.28 5.26
C PHE A 130 -21.20 18.76 4.91
N LYS A 131 -22.17 19.38 4.22
CA LYS A 131 -22.16 20.82 3.91
C LYS A 131 -22.23 21.72 5.14
N LYS A 132 -22.86 21.29 6.23
CA LYS A 132 -22.87 22.06 7.49
C LYS A 132 -21.52 22.05 8.20
N HIS A 133 -20.69 21.04 7.98
CA HIS A 133 -19.43 20.84 8.71
C HIS A 133 -18.20 21.28 7.91
N TYR A 134 -18.25 21.17 6.58
CA TYR A 134 -17.14 21.52 5.68
C TYR A 134 -17.56 22.60 4.69
N TYR A 135 -16.61 23.39 4.19
CA TYR A 135 -16.84 24.40 3.15
C TYR A 135 -15.79 24.35 2.04
N TRP A 136 -16.19 24.83 0.86
CA TRP A 136 -15.43 24.90 -0.39
C TRP A 136 -15.99 26.04 -1.28
N PRO A 137 -15.24 26.52 -2.28
CA PRO A 137 -15.74 27.47 -3.28
C PRO A 137 -16.89 26.87 -4.09
N ILE A 138 -17.91 27.67 -4.43
CA ILE A 138 -19.15 27.18 -5.08
C ILE A 138 -18.85 26.54 -6.45
N GLU A 139 -17.79 27.00 -7.11
CA GLU A 139 -17.29 26.53 -8.40
C GLU A 139 -16.84 25.06 -8.33
N GLU A 140 -16.45 24.59 -7.14
CA GLU A 140 -15.97 23.23 -6.90
C GLU A 140 -17.09 22.26 -6.48
N GLU A 141 -18.34 22.71 -6.27
CA GLU A 141 -19.44 21.90 -5.70
C GLU A 141 -19.62 20.55 -6.43
N ASN A 142 -19.59 20.57 -7.76
CA ASN A 142 -19.77 19.35 -8.56
C ASN A 142 -18.62 18.36 -8.38
N ALA A 143 -17.38 18.86 -8.36
CA ALA A 143 -16.19 18.03 -8.13
C ALA A 143 -16.18 17.46 -6.70
N ILE A 144 -16.49 18.30 -5.71
CA ILE A 144 -16.59 17.89 -4.30
C ILE A 144 -17.69 16.85 -4.14
N LYS A 145 -18.86 17.03 -4.76
CA LYS A 145 -19.97 16.07 -4.68
C LYS A 145 -19.62 14.72 -5.30
N ALA A 146 -18.93 14.71 -6.44
CA ALA A 146 -18.48 13.47 -7.07
C ALA A 146 -17.48 12.69 -6.19
N ILE A 147 -16.51 13.41 -5.59
CA ILE A 147 -15.54 12.80 -4.67
C ILE A 147 -16.20 12.39 -3.36
N TRP A 148 -17.14 13.19 -2.85
CA TRP A 148 -17.92 12.89 -1.66
C TRP A 148 -18.63 11.55 -1.81
N GLU A 149 -19.34 11.35 -2.92
CA GLU A 149 -20.06 10.11 -3.23
C GLU A 149 -19.11 8.90 -3.22
N LYS A 150 -17.93 9.03 -3.82
CA LYS A 150 -16.90 7.99 -3.87
C LYS A 150 -16.33 7.68 -2.47
N VAL A 151 -16.00 8.71 -1.70
CA VAL A 151 -15.43 8.60 -0.35
C VAL A 151 -16.45 8.01 0.63
N TYR A 152 -17.68 8.52 0.62
CA TYR A 152 -18.76 8.02 1.48
C TYR A 152 -19.05 6.56 1.20
N ARG A 153 -19.21 6.17 -0.08
CA ARG A 153 -19.39 4.77 -0.47
C ARG A 153 -18.29 3.87 0.09
N GLY A 154 -17.03 4.28 -0.06
CA GLY A 154 -15.89 3.51 0.45
C GLY A 154 -15.87 3.38 1.97
N TYR A 155 -16.13 4.47 2.69
CA TYR A 155 -16.15 4.48 4.16
C TYR A 155 -17.37 3.78 4.74
N TYR A 156 -18.51 3.87 4.05
CA TYR A 156 -19.75 3.19 4.40
C TYR A 156 -19.55 1.68 4.37
N SER A 157 -19.07 1.15 3.24
CA SER A 157 -18.73 -0.28 3.12
C SER A 157 -17.69 -0.70 4.16
N ARG A 158 -16.65 0.11 4.40
CA ARG A 158 -15.62 -0.20 5.42
C ARG A 158 -16.21 -0.29 6.83
N ASN A 159 -17.10 0.63 7.21
CA ASN A 159 -17.75 0.61 8.52
C ASN A 159 -18.64 -0.62 8.68
N LEU A 160 -19.49 -0.93 7.70
CA LEU A 160 -20.31 -2.14 7.72
C LEU A 160 -19.47 -3.41 7.86
N CYS A 161 -18.41 -3.56 7.04
CA CYS A 161 -17.50 -4.70 7.16
C CYS A 161 -16.85 -4.77 8.55
N ARG A 162 -16.43 -3.63 9.12
CA ARG A 162 -15.84 -3.58 10.46
C ARG A 162 -16.83 -4.04 11.52
N TRP A 163 -18.07 -3.55 11.48
CA TRP A 163 -19.10 -3.92 12.44
C TRP A 163 -19.49 -5.39 12.32
N HIS A 164 -19.67 -5.90 11.10
CA HIS A 164 -19.95 -7.31 10.85
C HIS A 164 -18.81 -8.21 11.35
N ASN A 165 -17.55 -7.86 11.05
CA ASN A 165 -16.39 -8.64 11.53
C ASN A 165 -16.25 -8.60 13.05
N SER A 166 -16.56 -7.47 13.69
CA SER A 166 -16.60 -7.37 15.15
C SER A 166 -17.66 -8.28 15.74
N TYR A 167 -18.86 -8.31 15.15
CA TYR A 167 -19.94 -9.19 15.56
C TYR A 167 -19.55 -10.66 15.42
N LYS A 168 -18.96 -11.08 14.30
CA LYS A 168 -18.49 -12.47 14.12
C LYS A 168 -17.49 -12.92 15.18
N LYS A 169 -16.69 -11.99 15.73
CA LYS A 169 -15.68 -12.29 16.76
C LYS A 169 -16.26 -12.30 18.18
N THR A 170 -17.24 -11.43 18.44
CA THR A 170 -17.69 -11.13 19.81
C THR A 170 -19.11 -11.59 20.12
N GLY A 171 -19.91 -11.90 19.09
CA GLY A 171 -21.36 -12.09 19.19
C GLY A 171 -22.13 -10.83 19.56
N LYS A 172 -21.47 -9.68 19.72
CA LYS A 172 -22.07 -8.44 20.22
C LYS A 172 -22.33 -7.47 19.08
N LYS A 173 -23.60 -7.09 18.89
CA LYS A 173 -23.96 -6.01 17.96
C LYS A 173 -23.52 -4.66 18.54
N PRO A 174 -23.29 -3.64 17.71
CA PRO A 174 -23.07 -2.28 18.20
C PRO A 174 -24.30 -1.74 18.95
N VAL A 175 -24.08 -1.09 20.11
CA VAL A 175 -25.15 -0.59 20.99
C VAL A 175 -26.04 0.45 20.31
N TRP A 176 -25.45 1.31 19.47
CA TRP A 176 -26.14 2.39 18.77
C TRP A 176 -26.93 1.94 17.53
N ILE A 177 -26.97 0.64 17.21
CA ILE A 177 -27.79 0.13 16.10
C ILE A 177 -29.02 -0.55 16.68
N GLU A 178 -30.19 -0.11 16.25
CA GLU A 178 -31.47 -0.72 16.62
C GLU A 178 -31.55 -2.20 16.20
N ASN A 179 -32.24 -3.02 17.00
CA ASN A 179 -32.37 -4.45 16.75
C ASN A 179 -32.99 -4.74 15.37
N GLU A 180 -34.04 -4.01 15.00
CA GLU A 180 -34.73 -4.24 13.72
C GLU A 180 -33.80 -4.01 12.52
N ILE A 181 -33.05 -2.91 12.53
CA ILE A 181 -32.08 -2.56 11.49
C ILE A 181 -30.94 -3.58 11.45
N TRP A 182 -30.41 -3.96 12.62
CA TRP A 182 -29.34 -4.95 12.70
C TRP A 182 -29.78 -6.32 12.16
N ASN A 183 -30.99 -6.77 12.52
CA ASN A 183 -31.54 -8.04 12.06
C ASN A 183 -31.69 -8.06 10.53
N LYS A 184 -32.12 -6.96 9.92
CA LYS A 184 -32.19 -6.82 8.45
C LYS A 184 -30.82 -6.90 7.79
N TRP A 185 -29.80 -6.25 8.36
CA TRP A 185 -28.44 -6.34 7.83
C TRP A 185 -27.86 -7.75 8.00
N LEU A 186 -28.17 -8.40 9.12
CA LEU A 186 -27.75 -9.77 9.40
C LEU A 186 -28.42 -10.77 8.47
N GLU A 187 -29.72 -10.60 8.16
CA GLU A 187 -30.45 -11.37 7.13
C GLU A 187 -29.71 -11.30 5.78
N HIS A 188 -29.32 -10.10 5.34
CA HIS A 188 -28.53 -9.92 4.12
C HIS A 188 -27.15 -10.61 4.19
N TRP A 189 -26.41 -10.45 5.30
CA TRP A 189 -25.10 -11.08 5.44
C TRP A 189 -25.15 -12.61 5.55
N ASN A 190 -26.30 -13.16 5.92
CA ASN A 190 -26.54 -14.58 6.00
C ASN A 190 -27.04 -15.20 4.68
N THR A 191 -27.35 -14.41 3.64
CA THR A 191 -27.70 -14.98 2.34
C THR A 191 -26.53 -15.73 1.72
N GLU A 192 -26.85 -16.79 0.98
CA GLU A 192 -25.84 -17.59 0.32
C GLU A 192 -25.07 -16.78 -0.75
N GLU A 193 -25.71 -15.81 -1.42
CA GLU A 193 -24.97 -14.98 -2.38
C GLU A 193 -23.92 -14.11 -1.69
N PHE A 194 -24.24 -13.54 -0.52
CA PHE A 194 -23.27 -12.74 0.24
C PHE A 194 -22.11 -13.61 0.74
N LYS A 195 -22.42 -14.77 1.34
CA LYS A 195 -21.40 -15.71 1.82
C LYS A 195 -20.50 -16.19 0.68
N HIS A 196 -21.08 -16.54 -0.47
CA HIS A 196 -20.34 -16.94 -1.65
C HIS A 196 -19.40 -15.82 -2.14
N LYS A 197 -19.91 -14.59 -2.31
CA LYS A 197 -19.09 -13.43 -2.71
C LYS A 197 -17.98 -13.14 -1.71
N SER A 198 -18.27 -13.24 -0.40
CA SER A 198 -17.29 -13.04 0.67
C SER A 198 -16.19 -14.11 0.65
N LYS A 199 -16.57 -15.38 0.48
CA LYS A 199 -15.64 -16.51 0.33
C LYS A 199 -14.76 -16.34 -0.90
N GLN A 200 -15.35 -16.02 -2.06
CA GLN A 200 -14.61 -15.77 -3.29
C GLN A 200 -13.65 -14.58 -3.14
N ALA A 201 -14.08 -13.49 -2.52
CA ALA A 201 -13.20 -12.35 -2.25
C ALA A 201 -12.06 -12.73 -1.30
N SER A 202 -12.28 -13.66 -0.37
CA SER A 202 -11.22 -14.20 0.49
C SER A 202 -10.23 -15.05 -0.29
N ILE A 203 -10.72 -15.96 -1.14
CA ILE A 203 -9.88 -16.78 -2.03
C ILE A 203 -9.04 -15.89 -2.94
N ASN A 204 -9.65 -14.86 -3.55
CA ASN A 204 -8.94 -13.92 -4.42
C ASN A 204 -7.86 -13.10 -3.68
N ARG A 205 -8.05 -12.79 -2.39
CA ARG A 205 -6.99 -12.14 -1.58
C ARG A 205 -5.84 -13.08 -1.25
N CYS A 206 -6.13 -14.38 -1.12
CA CYS A 206 -5.14 -15.41 -0.79
C CYS A 206 -4.58 -16.11 -2.03
N SER A 207 -5.02 -15.75 -3.24
CA SER A 207 -4.60 -16.42 -4.46
C SER A 207 -3.15 -16.07 -4.79
N GLU A 208 -2.38 -17.09 -5.16
CA GLU A 208 -0.99 -16.95 -5.59
C GLU A 208 -0.93 -16.31 -6.97
N THR A 209 -0.61 -15.01 -7.00
CA THR A 209 -0.56 -14.27 -8.27
C THR A 209 0.81 -14.40 -8.96
N GLY A 210 1.78 -15.06 -8.30
CA GLY A 210 3.13 -15.33 -8.79
C GLY A 210 3.32 -16.71 -9.43
N GLY A 211 2.24 -17.47 -9.65
CA GLY A 211 2.32 -18.89 -10.03
C GLY A 211 2.32 -19.83 -8.80
N ASN A 212 2.21 -21.14 -9.04
CA ASN A 212 2.17 -22.15 -7.98
C ASN A 212 3.40 -22.06 -7.08
N GLY A 213 3.17 -21.97 -5.77
CA GLY A 213 4.21 -21.84 -4.74
C GLY A 213 4.74 -20.42 -4.56
N GLY A 214 4.20 -19.44 -5.29
CA GLY A 214 4.62 -18.03 -5.18
C GLY A 214 4.03 -17.27 -4.00
N GLY A 215 3.04 -17.86 -3.33
CA GLY A 215 2.39 -17.27 -2.16
C GLY A 215 1.57 -16.01 -2.47
N VAL A 216 1.00 -15.43 -1.40
CA VAL A 216 0.25 -14.16 -1.47
C VAL A 216 1.23 -13.04 -1.79
N SER A 217 0.87 -12.14 -2.72
CA SER A 217 1.74 -11.02 -3.09
C SER A 217 1.99 -10.08 -1.90
N ARG A 218 3.26 -9.72 -1.70
CA ARG A 218 3.73 -8.88 -0.59
C ARG A 218 4.38 -7.61 -1.12
N HIS A 219 4.34 -6.55 -0.31
CA HIS A 219 5.11 -5.33 -0.51
C HIS A 219 5.54 -4.75 0.84
N LEU A 220 6.63 -3.98 0.83
CA LEU A 220 7.23 -3.26 1.96
C LEU A 220 6.82 -1.78 2.01
N GLY A 221 5.95 -1.33 1.09
CA GLY A 221 5.51 0.07 1.04
C GLY A 221 4.80 0.60 2.30
N GLY A 222 4.35 -0.28 3.21
CA GLY A 222 3.69 0.14 4.46
C GLY A 222 2.40 0.93 4.19
N SER A 223 2.08 1.89 5.07
CA SER A 223 0.87 2.71 4.98
C SER A 223 0.96 3.89 4.01
N LYS A 224 2.18 4.23 3.56
CA LYS A 224 2.40 5.27 2.55
C LYS A 224 1.92 4.79 1.18
N SER A 225 1.28 5.68 0.44
CA SER A 225 0.92 5.43 -0.94
C SER A 225 2.15 5.34 -1.85
N PHE A 226 2.00 4.69 -3.01
CA PHE A 226 3.06 4.61 -4.01
C PHE A 226 3.45 6.00 -4.56
N VAL A 227 2.51 6.94 -4.61
CA VAL A 227 2.76 8.34 -4.98
C VAL A 227 3.64 9.03 -3.94
N GLU A 228 3.37 8.85 -2.65
CA GLU A 228 4.22 9.41 -1.59
C GLU A 228 5.63 8.81 -1.62
N HIS A 229 5.76 7.50 -1.85
CA HIS A 229 7.07 6.87 -2.07
C HIS A 229 7.80 7.47 -3.27
N ALA A 230 7.10 7.74 -4.37
CA ALA A 230 7.66 8.36 -5.56
C ALA A 230 8.16 9.80 -5.29
N MET A 231 7.39 10.59 -4.54
CA MET A 231 7.80 11.94 -4.11
C MET A 231 9.03 11.89 -3.19
N ASP A 232 9.05 10.99 -2.21
CA ASP A 232 10.18 10.80 -1.30
C ASP A 232 11.44 10.33 -2.04
N LEU A 233 11.29 9.42 -3.01
CA LEU A 233 12.38 8.95 -3.87
C LEU A 233 12.95 10.08 -4.71
N SER A 234 12.10 10.92 -5.30
CA SER A 234 12.57 12.06 -6.11
C SER A 234 13.44 13.02 -5.31
N LYS A 235 13.06 13.28 -4.05
CA LYS A 235 13.84 14.10 -3.12
C LYS A 235 15.15 13.43 -2.73
N THR A 236 15.10 12.13 -2.41
CA THR A 236 16.27 11.37 -1.94
C THR A 236 17.31 11.17 -3.04
N LEU A 237 16.85 10.89 -4.26
CA LEU A 237 17.70 10.66 -5.44
C LEU A 237 18.12 11.97 -6.13
N GLN A 238 17.50 13.10 -5.78
CA GLN A 238 17.70 14.40 -6.44
C GLN A 238 17.55 14.35 -7.97
N ARG A 239 16.73 13.42 -8.45
CA ARG A 239 16.36 13.23 -9.86
C ARG A 239 14.92 12.76 -9.97
N THR A 240 14.36 12.84 -11.17
CA THR A 240 13.09 12.17 -11.47
C THR A 240 13.24 10.66 -11.22
N HIS A 241 12.33 10.10 -10.44
CA HIS A 241 12.25 8.67 -10.19
C HIS A 241 11.77 7.93 -11.44
N ILE A 242 12.22 6.70 -11.65
CA ILE A 242 11.67 5.78 -12.66
C ILE A 242 10.77 4.74 -12.00
N ALA A 243 9.95 4.04 -12.79
CA ALA A 243 9.07 2.97 -12.31
C ALA A 243 9.83 1.91 -11.48
N PHE A 244 11.02 1.53 -11.93
CA PHE A 244 11.84 0.55 -11.22
C PHE A 244 12.31 1.03 -9.84
N ASP A 245 12.56 2.34 -9.63
CA ASP A 245 12.95 2.87 -8.31
C ASP A 245 11.83 2.64 -7.28
N ILE A 246 10.59 2.87 -7.70
CA ILE A 246 9.40 2.66 -6.86
C ILE A 246 9.25 1.18 -6.54
N PHE A 247 9.35 0.32 -7.55
CA PHE A 247 9.28 -1.13 -7.36
C PHE A 247 10.36 -1.60 -6.39
N TYR A 248 11.62 -1.21 -6.61
CA TYR A 248 12.75 -1.59 -5.77
C TYR A 248 12.50 -1.18 -4.31
N LYS A 249 12.09 0.08 -4.08
CA LYS A 249 11.78 0.58 -2.73
C LYS A 249 10.67 -0.20 -2.04
N THR A 250 9.69 -0.69 -2.80
CA THR A 250 8.46 -1.26 -2.25
C THR A 250 8.41 -2.78 -2.29
N HIS A 251 9.26 -3.46 -3.04
CA HIS A 251 9.20 -4.92 -3.24
C HIS A 251 10.57 -5.61 -3.11
N VAL A 252 11.64 -4.86 -2.82
CA VAL A 252 12.96 -5.40 -2.53
C VAL A 252 13.36 -5.07 -1.09
N ASN A 253 13.83 -6.09 -0.37
CA ASN A 253 14.27 -5.94 1.01
C ASN A 253 15.66 -5.28 1.09
N LYS A 254 16.15 -5.04 2.32
CA LYS A 254 17.47 -4.41 2.54
C LYS A 254 18.66 -5.26 2.05
N GLU A 255 18.45 -6.56 1.85
CA GLU A 255 19.45 -7.50 1.35
C GLU A 255 19.48 -7.55 -0.18
N GLY A 256 18.62 -6.79 -0.86
CA GLY A 256 18.50 -6.79 -2.31
C GLY A 256 17.68 -7.94 -2.87
N LYS A 257 16.92 -8.67 -2.04
CA LYS A 257 16.07 -9.79 -2.44
C LYS A 257 14.61 -9.35 -2.59
N GLY A 258 13.93 -9.88 -3.62
CA GLY A 258 12.49 -9.75 -3.78
C GLY A 258 11.72 -10.31 -2.57
N VAL A 259 10.67 -9.61 -2.15
CA VAL A 259 9.90 -9.93 -0.92
C VAL A 259 8.99 -11.15 -1.06
N ASP A 260 8.72 -11.55 -2.29
CA ASP A 260 8.05 -12.78 -2.71
C ASP A 260 8.71 -13.29 -4.00
N SER A 261 8.34 -14.49 -4.46
CA SER A 261 8.92 -15.08 -5.68
C SER A 261 8.66 -14.20 -6.91
N ARG A 262 7.47 -13.63 -7.02
CA ARG A 262 7.08 -12.78 -8.13
C ARG A 262 7.94 -11.53 -8.23
N ALA A 263 8.23 -10.88 -7.10
CA ALA A 263 9.09 -9.71 -7.06
C ALA A 263 10.53 -10.07 -7.44
N HIS A 264 11.00 -11.23 -7.01
CA HIS A 264 12.33 -11.73 -7.39
C HIS A 264 12.42 -12.00 -8.91
N ASP A 265 11.45 -12.72 -9.47
CA ASP A 265 11.42 -13.07 -10.90
C ASP A 265 11.28 -11.82 -11.77
N ALA A 266 10.44 -10.86 -11.37
CA ALA A 266 10.28 -9.59 -12.09
C ALA A 266 11.59 -8.77 -12.10
N MET A 267 12.34 -8.79 -10.99
CA MET A 267 13.64 -8.14 -10.92
C MET A 267 14.68 -8.83 -11.82
N GLN A 268 14.68 -10.17 -11.88
CA GLN A 268 15.57 -10.90 -12.79
C GLN A 268 15.26 -10.59 -14.26
N LYS A 269 13.97 -10.62 -14.63
CA LYS A 269 13.54 -10.26 -15.98
C LYS A 269 13.92 -8.83 -16.36
N MET A 270 13.81 -7.87 -15.45
CA MET A 270 14.24 -6.49 -15.69
C MET A 270 15.71 -6.41 -16.11
N VAL A 271 16.57 -7.14 -15.40
CA VAL A 271 18.02 -7.19 -15.68
C VAL A 271 18.28 -7.87 -17.02
N GLU A 272 17.58 -8.97 -17.31
CA GLU A 272 17.70 -9.71 -18.56
C GLU A 272 17.27 -8.86 -19.77
N THR A 273 16.06 -8.28 -19.74
CA THR A 273 15.55 -7.43 -20.82
C THR A 273 16.48 -6.24 -21.05
N ALA A 274 16.92 -5.55 -20.00
CA ALA A 274 17.81 -4.41 -20.19
C ALA A 274 19.19 -4.79 -20.75
N SER A 275 19.70 -5.98 -20.40
CA SER A 275 20.96 -6.49 -20.95
C SER A 275 20.83 -6.84 -22.43
N GLN A 276 19.69 -7.40 -22.84
CA GLN A 276 19.38 -7.70 -24.24
C GLN A 276 19.27 -6.41 -25.07
N THR A 277 18.53 -5.40 -24.58
CA THR A 277 18.40 -4.10 -25.26
C THR A 277 19.74 -3.39 -25.44
N LEU A 278 20.67 -3.54 -24.49
CA LEU A 278 22.02 -3.00 -24.59
C LEU A 278 22.90 -3.75 -25.62
N SER A 279 22.67 -5.04 -25.82
CA SER A 279 23.46 -5.89 -26.73
C SER A 279 23.03 -5.76 -28.19
N ASP A 280 21.77 -5.40 -28.48
CA ASP A 280 21.20 -5.32 -29.83
C ASP A 280 21.54 -4.03 -30.62
N GLY A 281 22.45 -3.19 -30.09
CA GLY A 281 23.28 -2.31 -30.93
C GLY A 281 22.59 -1.17 -31.70
N SER A 282 21.32 -0.82 -31.46
CA SER A 282 20.71 0.38 -32.06
C SER A 282 21.01 1.64 -31.24
N GLN A 283 22.25 2.12 -31.34
CA GLN A 283 22.70 3.37 -30.76
C GLN A 283 22.12 4.56 -31.53
N SER A 284 21.13 5.24 -30.96
CA SER A 284 20.89 6.69 -31.16
C SER A 284 19.80 7.29 -30.26
N SER A 285 19.05 6.48 -29.51
CA SER A 285 18.05 6.98 -28.54
C SER A 285 18.37 6.55 -27.11
N PRO A 286 18.07 7.38 -26.10
CA PRO A 286 18.13 6.96 -24.70
C PRO A 286 17.28 5.71 -24.48
N LEU A 287 17.80 4.74 -23.70
CA LEU A 287 17.03 3.54 -23.33
C LEU A 287 15.69 3.94 -22.74
N ASP A 288 14.61 3.44 -23.33
CA ASP A 288 13.27 3.59 -22.80
C ASP A 288 13.09 2.65 -21.61
N MET A 289 13.45 3.15 -20.43
CA MET A 289 13.35 2.41 -19.17
C MET A 289 11.92 2.02 -18.82
N ASP A 290 10.93 2.79 -19.29
CA ASP A 290 9.53 2.49 -19.06
C ASP A 290 9.06 1.34 -19.95
N ALA A 291 9.50 1.29 -21.22
CA ALA A 291 9.25 0.15 -22.10
C ALA A 291 9.87 -1.14 -21.55
N ILE A 292 11.14 -1.09 -21.12
CA ILE A 292 11.83 -2.25 -20.50
C ILE A 292 11.09 -2.71 -19.24
N TYR A 293 10.65 -1.76 -18.40
CA TYR A 293 9.88 -2.09 -17.21
C TYR A 293 8.54 -2.76 -17.54
N LEU A 294 7.79 -2.22 -18.51
CA LEU A 294 6.52 -2.81 -18.92
C LEU A 294 6.73 -4.23 -19.46
N GLU A 295 7.73 -4.46 -20.30
CA GLU A 295 8.04 -5.78 -20.83
C GLU A 295 8.38 -6.78 -19.70
N ALA A 296 9.35 -6.43 -18.85
CA ALA A 296 9.82 -7.31 -17.78
C ALA A 296 8.72 -7.64 -16.74
N PHE A 297 7.77 -6.72 -16.52
CA PHE A 297 6.74 -6.84 -15.50
C PHE A 297 5.40 -7.39 -16.03
N GLY A 298 5.38 -7.85 -17.29
CA GLY A 298 4.21 -8.50 -17.92
C GLY A 298 3.15 -7.51 -18.43
N GLY A 299 3.57 -6.27 -18.67
CA GLY A 299 2.79 -5.20 -19.27
C GLY A 299 1.66 -4.68 -18.41
N GLU A 300 0.76 -3.96 -19.07
CA GLU A 300 -0.48 -3.49 -18.46
C GLU A 300 -1.50 -4.64 -18.38
N LYS A 301 -2.08 -4.82 -17.19
CA LYS A 301 -3.24 -5.69 -17.00
C LYS A 301 -4.35 -4.93 -16.30
N LYS A 302 -5.45 -4.66 -17.01
CA LYS A 302 -6.63 -3.93 -16.51
C LYS A 302 -6.25 -2.54 -15.95
N LYS A 303 -5.51 -1.73 -16.70
CA LYS A 303 -5.05 -0.38 -16.28
C LYS A 303 -4.15 -0.37 -15.06
N ARG A 304 -3.42 -1.46 -14.85
CA ARG A 304 -2.51 -1.63 -13.71
C ARG A 304 -1.21 -2.23 -14.20
N VAL A 305 -0.13 -1.73 -13.62
CA VAL A 305 1.22 -2.26 -13.82
C VAL A 305 1.69 -2.81 -12.47
N TYR A 306 2.24 -4.02 -12.48
CA TYR A 306 2.76 -4.64 -11.26
C TYR A 306 3.86 -3.78 -10.64
N GLY A 307 3.93 -3.72 -9.31
CA GLY A 307 4.95 -2.95 -8.60
C GLY A 307 4.70 -1.46 -8.41
N LEU A 308 3.70 -0.86 -9.07
CA LEU A 308 3.49 0.60 -9.07
C LEU A 308 2.20 1.08 -8.37
N GLY A 309 1.32 0.15 -7.98
CA GLY A 309 0.09 0.48 -7.27
C GLY A 309 -0.79 1.47 -8.05
N SER A 310 -1.28 2.51 -7.36
CA SER A 310 -2.09 3.57 -8.00
C SER A 310 -1.26 4.59 -8.78
N HIS A 311 0.07 4.64 -8.60
CA HIS A 311 0.95 5.58 -9.28
C HIS A 311 1.15 5.24 -10.76
N ALA A 312 0.89 3.97 -11.15
CA ALA A 312 0.89 3.55 -12.54
C ALA A 312 0.01 4.47 -13.43
N LEU A 313 -1.13 4.91 -12.92
CA LEU A 313 -2.05 5.81 -13.63
C LEU A 313 -1.43 7.18 -13.94
N SER A 314 -0.56 7.67 -13.06
CA SER A 314 0.13 8.95 -13.24
C SER A 314 1.34 8.82 -14.15
N LEU A 315 2.01 7.67 -14.16
CA LEU A 315 3.18 7.42 -15.02
C LEU A 315 2.80 7.09 -16.46
N TYR A 316 1.71 6.33 -16.65
CA TYR A 316 1.34 5.78 -17.97
C TYR A 316 -0.02 6.29 -18.45
N GLN A 317 -0.45 7.48 -18.02
CA GLN A 317 -1.81 7.99 -18.20
C GLN A 317 -2.32 7.93 -19.65
N GLU A 318 -1.45 8.15 -20.64
CA GLU A 318 -1.77 8.11 -22.06
C GLU A 318 -1.87 6.67 -22.60
N SER A 319 -0.97 5.78 -22.18
CA SER A 319 -1.00 4.35 -22.54
C SER A 319 -2.17 3.60 -21.89
N LEU A 320 -2.58 3.98 -20.68
CA LEU A 320 -3.65 3.30 -19.90
C LEU A 320 -5.07 3.76 -20.30
N CYS A 321 -5.18 4.73 -21.20
CA CYS A 321 -6.45 5.33 -21.63
C CYS A 321 -6.79 5.10 -23.11
N SER A 322 -5.84 4.73 -23.98
CA SER A 322 -6.08 4.64 -25.42
C SER A 322 -5.48 3.38 -26.04
N GLY A 323 -6.32 2.57 -26.69
CA GLY A 323 -5.87 1.64 -27.71
C GLY A 323 -5.65 2.41 -29.01
N ALA A 324 -4.47 2.99 -29.20
CA ALA A 324 -3.91 3.43 -30.48
C ALA A 324 -2.46 3.90 -30.33
N THR A 325 -1.69 3.69 -31.39
CA THR A 325 -0.25 3.87 -31.58
C THR A 325 0.34 5.27 -31.34
N SER A 326 1.59 5.27 -30.85
CA SER A 326 2.68 6.27 -30.91
C SER A 326 2.42 7.73 -30.50
N ALA A 327 3.07 8.18 -29.42
CA ALA A 327 4.12 9.20 -29.45
C ALA A 327 4.72 9.51 -28.06
N SER A 328 6.05 9.70 -28.06
CA SER A 328 6.95 10.41 -27.12
C SER A 328 7.05 9.98 -25.63
N PRO A 329 8.21 9.45 -25.19
CA PRO A 329 8.49 9.24 -23.76
C PRO A 329 8.77 10.57 -23.02
N PRO A 330 8.53 10.64 -21.70
CA PRO A 330 8.94 11.78 -20.88
C PRO A 330 10.48 11.93 -20.87
N PRO A 331 11.02 13.14 -20.58
CA PRO A 331 12.44 13.43 -20.81
C PRO A 331 13.37 12.48 -20.07
N SER A 332 14.24 11.84 -20.86
CA SER A 332 15.16 10.79 -20.46
C SER A 332 16.10 11.21 -19.33
N ALA A 333 16.14 10.42 -18.26
CA ALA A 333 17.26 10.40 -17.31
C ALA A 333 18.43 9.60 -17.91
N SER A 334 19.07 10.11 -18.96
CA SER A 334 20.04 9.35 -19.77
C SER A 334 21.44 9.18 -19.17
N MET A 335 21.67 9.43 -17.87
CA MET A 335 23.05 9.38 -17.30
C MET A 335 23.29 8.46 -16.10
N VAL A 336 22.36 7.58 -15.71
CA VAL A 336 22.54 6.80 -14.44
C VAL A 336 22.41 5.28 -14.60
N PHE A 337 22.04 4.77 -15.78
CA PHE A 337 21.89 3.33 -16.01
C PHE A 337 23.20 2.51 -15.87
N PRO A 338 24.37 2.98 -16.37
CA PRO A 338 25.62 2.23 -16.23
C PRO A 338 26.01 1.97 -14.77
N GLU A 339 25.69 2.89 -13.87
CA GLU A 339 26.02 2.77 -12.44
C GLU A 339 25.08 1.80 -11.71
N ILE A 340 23.79 1.77 -12.10
CA ILE A 340 22.81 0.82 -11.53
C ILE A 340 23.08 -0.60 -12.03
N VAL A 341 23.38 -0.78 -13.33
CA VAL A 341 23.79 -2.07 -13.90
C VAL A 341 25.10 -2.52 -13.28
N SER A 342 26.10 -1.64 -13.15
CA SER A 342 27.37 -1.95 -12.51
C SER A 342 27.20 -2.37 -11.05
N LYS A 343 26.32 -1.70 -10.28
CA LYS A 343 25.97 -2.10 -8.90
C LYS A 343 25.27 -3.45 -8.87
N LEU A 344 24.34 -3.72 -9.79
CA LEU A 344 23.64 -5.01 -9.90
C LEU A 344 24.60 -6.16 -10.25
N GLU A 345 25.48 -5.97 -11.23
CA GLU A 345 26.51 -6.93 -11.58
C GLU A 345 27.49 -7.17 -10.43
N GLY A 346 27.90 -6.11 -9.72
CA GLY A 346 28.74 -6.22 -8.53
C GLY A 346 28.06 -7.06 -7.43
N THR A 347 26.75 -6.87 -7.26
CA THR A 347 25.95 -7.64 -6.29
C THR A 347 25.83 -9.11 -6.71
N LYS A 348 25.63 -9.38 -8.00
CA LYS A 348 25.58 -10.74 -8.58
C LYS A 348 26.92 -11.48 -8.43
N LYS A 349 28.05 -10.78 -8.67
CA LYS A 349 29.40 -11.33 -8.45
C LYS A 349 29.66 -11.66 -6.97
N LYS A 350 29.20 -10.79 -6.06
CA LYS A 350 29.33 -11.03 -4.61
C LYS A 350 28.47 -12.21 -4.14
N MET A 351 27.25 -12.35 -4.65
CA MET A 351 26.34 -13.44 -4.31
C MET A 351 26.89 -14.80 -4.76
N THR A 352 27.35 -14.90 -6.01
CA THR A 352 27.96 -16.13 -6.55
C THR A 352 29.26 -16.52 -5.82
N TYR A 353 30.05 -15.54 -5.39
CA TYR A 353 31.23 -15.78 -4.55
C TYR A 353 30.86 -16.36 -3.18
N LEU A 354 29.86 -15.79 -2.50
CA LEU A 354 29.40 -16.29 -1.19
C LEU A 354 28.78 -17.68 -1.29
N GLU A 355 28.05 -17.98 -2.36
CA GLU A 355 27.49 -19.32 -2.63
C GLU A 355 28.60 -20.36 -2.81
N LYS A 356 29.65 -20.03 -3.57
CA LYS A 356 30.83 -20.90 -3.71
C LYS A 356 31.55 -21.12 -2.37
N GLN A 357 31.72 -20.08 -1.55
CA GLN A 357 32.29 -20.23 -0.21
C GLN A 357 31.44 -21.14 0.67
N ASN A 358 30.12 -20.96 0.68
CA ASN A 358 29.21 -21.81 1.47
C ASN A 358 29.24 -23.28 1.00
N GLN A 359 29.28 -23.53 -0.31
CA GLN A 359 29.42 -24.90 -0.84
C GLN A 359 30.76 -25.53 -0.45
N SER A 360 31.85 -24.77 -0.51
CA SER A 360 33.18 -25.24 -0.08
C SER A 360 33.22 -25.56 1.41
N LEU A 361 32.61 -24.71 2.25
CA LEU A 361 32.48 -24.95 3.69
C LEU A 361 31.65 -26.20 3.99
N LEU A 362 30.55 -26.42 3.27
CA LEU A 362 29.74 -27.63 3.39
C LEU A 362 30.54 -28.90 3.04
N GLN A 363 31.31 -28.85 1.96
CA GLN A 363 32.16 -29.98 1.55
C GLN A 363 33.28 -30.25 2.56
N GLN A 364 33.86 -29.21 3.16
CA GLN A 364 34.87 -29.34 4.21
C GLN A 364 34.27 -29.94 5.49
N ASN A 365 33.07 -29.49 5.89
CA ASN A 365 32.35 -30.06 7.03
C ASN A 365 31.95 -31.52 6.79
N GLN A 366 31.55 -31.88 5.56
CA GLN A 366 31.26 -33.27 5.19
C GLN A 366 32.52 -34.16 5.19
N LYS A 367 33.69 -33.60 4.88
CA LYS A 367 34.98 -34.31 4.95
C LYS A 367 35.49 -34.50 6.38
N MET A 368 35.21 -33.59 7.30
CA MET A 368 35.56 -33.76 8.73
C MET A 368 34.64 -34.73 9.49
N MET A 369 33.47 -35.03 8.94
CA MET A 369 32.49 -35.97 9.51
C MET A 369 32.64 -37.40 8.98
N ARG A 370 33.65 -37.66 8.13
CA ARG A 370 34.12 -39.00 7.73
C ARG A 370 35.46 -39.25 8.41
#